data_AF-A0A3S0YMH3-F1
#
_entry.id   AF-A0A3S0YMH3-F1
#
_cell.length_a   1.000
_cell.length_b   1.000
_cell.length_c   1.000
_cell.angle_alpha   90.00
_cell.angle_beta   90.00
_cell.angle_gamma   90.00
#
_symmetry.space_group_name_H-M   'P 1'
#
loop_
_entity.id
_entity.type
_entity.pdbx_description
1 polymer ?
#
loop_
_entity_poly.entity_id
_entity_poly.type
_entity_poly.pdbx_seq_one_letter_code
_entity_poly.pdbx_strand_id
1 'polypeptide(L)'
;MATPATNPVLLFRGIDVELNRCSPATRNAITADIGGANPLADLEALEERTTAGAAGQLAATMLANGAAAVDIEDALCELRAHLDEHFLQRKLVRLYER
;
A
#
# COMPACT_ATOMS: atom_id res chain seq x y z
N MET A 1 26.64 10.95 34.93
CA MET A 1 25.68 9.85 34.69
C MET A 1 25.35 9.85 33.21
N ALA A 2 25.75 8.83 32.46
CA ALA A 2 25.38 8.70 31.05
C ALA A 2 24.00 8.05 30.97
N THR A 3 23.00 8.80 30.49
CA THR A 3 21.67 8.27 30.16
C THR A 3 21.83 7.23 29.04
N PRO A 4 21.19 6.04 29.12
CA PRO A 4 21.23 5.09 28.02
C PRO A 4 20.54 5.74 26.83
N ALA A 5 21.27 5.93 25.73
CA ALA A 5 20.69 6.39 24.48
C ALA A 5 19.70 5.31 24.02
N THR A 6 18.41 5.53 24.25
CA THR A 6 17.33 4.75 23.65
C THR A 6 17.61 4.71 22.16
N ASN A 7 18.02 3.57 21.64
CA ASN A 7 18.35 3.40 20.22
C ASN A 7 17.03 3.27 19.48
N PRO A 8 16.48 4.32 18.84
CA PRO A 8 15.23 4.23 18.13
C PRO A 8 15.62 3.82 16.71
N VAL A 9 15.99 2.56 16.55
CA VAL A 9 16.05 1.94 15.23
C VAL A 9 14.60 1.92 14.74
N LEU A 10 14.34 2.54 13.60
CA LEU A 10 13.00 2.62 13.04
C LEU A 10 13.02 2.17 11.58
N LEU A 11 11.97 1.49 11.14
CA LEU A 11 11.80 1.12 9.75
C LEU A 11 11.29 2.32 8.93
N PHE A 12 12.19 2.95 8.16
CA PHE A 12 11.86 4.07 7.29
C PHE A 12 11.98 3.64 5.83
N ARG A 13 10.86 3.64 5.08
CA ARG A 13 10.80 3.24 3.66
C ARG A 13 11.47 1.88 3.38
N GLY A 14 11.31 0.93 4.29
CA GLY A 14 11.87 -0.43 4.18
C GLY A 14 13.33 -0.58 4.63
N ILE A 15 13.92 0.46 5.25
CA ILE A 15 15.30 0.44 5.75
C ILE A 15 15.29 0.70 7.25
N ASP A 16 16.04 -0.10 8.02
CA ASP A 16 16.28 0.17 9.43
C ASP A 16 17.20 1.38 9.61
N VAL A 17 16.69 2.44 10.23
CA VAL A 17 17.39 3.70 10.43
C VAL A 17 17.68 3.93 11.91
N GLU A 18 18.96 4.03 12.25
CA GLU A 18 19.44 4.50 13.55
C GLU A 18 19.38 6.04 13.63
N LEU A 19 18.26 6.59 14.11
CA LEU A 19 18.03 8.06 14.17
C LEU A 19 19.12 8.85 14.90
N ASN A 20 19.80 8.22 15.87
CA ASN A 20 20.86 8.84 16.65
C ASN A 20 22.11 9.13 15.80
N ARG A 21 22.30 8.40 14.70
CA ARG A 21 23.42 8.57 13.77
C ARG A 21 23.08 9.50 12.60
N CYS A 22 21.79 9.79 12.40
CA CYS A 22 21.35 10.79 11.43
C CYS A 22 21.69 12.21 11.92
N SER A 23 21.97 13.10 10.96
CA SER A 23 22.07 14.54 11.24
C SER A 23 20.76 15.06 11.85
N PRO A 24 20.77 16.16 12.64
CA PRO A 24 19.55 16.74 13.18
C PRO A 24 18.50 17.06 12.11
N ALA A 25 18.92 17.55 10.93
CA ALA A 25 18.05 17.83 9.81
C ALA A 25 17.40 16.54 9.24
N THR A 26 18.19 15.49 9.03
CA THR A 26 17.71 14.19 8.56
C THR A 26 16.76 13.55 9.55
N ARG A 27 17.09 13.59 10.84
CA ARG A 27 16.23 13.06 11.91
C ARG A 27 14.86 13.76 11.91
N ASN A 28 14.85 15.10 11.85
CA ASN A 28 13.61 15.88 11.84
C ASN A 28 12.76 15.59 10.59
N ALA A 29 13.39 15.46 9.42
CA ALA A 29 12.68 15.10 8.19
C ALA A 29 12.04 13.71 8.27
N ILE A 30 12.77 12.72 8.79
CA ILE A 30 12.27 11.36 8.99
C ILE A 30 11.12 11.34 10.00
N THR A 31 11.30 11.97 11.16
CA THR A 31 10.25 12.05 12.19
C THR A 31 9.00 12.78 11.68
N ALA A 32 9.16 13.83 10.88
CA ALA A 32 8.03 14.54 10.26
C ALA A 32 7.30 13.69 9.20
N ASP A 33 8.03 12.87 8.44
CA ASP A 33 7.44 11.96 7.43
C ASP A 33 6.67 10.82 8.11
N ILE A 34 7.19 10.28 9.23
CA ILE A 34 6.51 9.23 10.03
C ILE A 34 5.31 9.79 10.80
N GLY A 35 5.42 11.00 11.34
CA GLY A 35 4.32 11.69 12.01
C GLY A 35 3.26 12.21 11.05
N GLY A 36 3.53 12.18 9.74
CA GLY A 36 2.57 12.51 8.69
C GLY A 36 1.50 11.43 8.56
N ALA A 37 0.28 11.83 8.21
CA ALA A 37 -0.76 10.88 7.82
C ALA A 37 -0.25 10.00 6.65
N ASN A 38 -0.52 8.69 6.69
CA ASN A 38 -0.16 7.77 5.61
C ASN A 38 -0.61 8.37 4.26
N PRO A 39 0.33 8.74 3.37
CA PRO A 39 0.01 9.43 2.12
C PRO A 39 -0.77 8.55 1.13
N LEU A 40 -0.85 7.25 1.41
CA LEU A 40 -1.57 6.23 0.65
C LEU A 40 -2.93 5.86 1.24
N ALA A 41 -3.29 6.33 2.43
CA ALA A 41 -4.49 5.85 3.15
C ALA A 41 -5.77 5.95 2.30
N ASP A 42 -5.96 7.06 1.60
CA ASP A 42 -7.12 7.26 0.72
C ASP A 42 -7.08 6.33 -0.51
N LEU A 43 -5.88 6.04 -1.03
CA LEU A 43 -5.68 5.13 -2.16
C LEU A 43 -5.93 3.67 -1.75
N GLU A 44 -5.48 3.26 -0.58
CA GLU A 44 -5.70 1.92 -0.03
C GLU A 44 -7.19 1.68 0.25
N ALA A 45 -7.87 2.68 0.82
CA ALA A 45 -9.31 2.60 1.03
C ALA A 45 -10.09 2.57 -0.31
N LEU A 46 -9.58 3.26 -1.34
CA LEU A 46 -10.16 3.20 -2.69
C LEU A 46 -9.95 1.81 -3.32
N GLU A 47 -8.75 1.26 -3.22
CA GLU A 47 -8.39 -0.08 -3.70
C GLU A 47 -9.31 -1.16 -3.12
N GLU A 48 -9.49 -1.18 -1.80
CA GLU A 48 -10.36 -2.15 -1.14
C GLU A 48 -11.78 -2.11 -1.70
N ARG A 49 -12.37 -0.91 -1.80
CA ARG A 49 -13.74 -0.74 -2.32
C ARG A 49 -13.84 -1.08 -3.80
N THR A 50 -12.88 -0.67 -4.61
CA THR A 50 -12.86 -0.95 -6.06
C THR A 50 -12.71 -2.44 -6.32
N THR A 51 -11.81 -3.12 -5.61
CA THR A 51 -11.59 -4.56 -5.76
C THR A 51 -12.81 -5.35 -5.35
N ALA A 52 -13.41 -5.06 -4.19
CA ALA A 52 -14.64 -5.72 -3.75
C ALA A 52 -15.79 -5.52 -4.74
N GLY A 53 -15.99 -4.29 -5.22
CA GLY A 53 -17.04 -3.96 -6.18
C GLY A 53 -16.85 -4.65 -7.53
N ALA A 54 -15.63 -4.60 -8.09
CA ALA A 54 -15.31 -5.21 -9.38
C ALA A 54 -15.44 -6.73 -9.34
N ALA A 55 -14.94 -7.39 -8.28
CA ALA A 55 -15.06 -8.83 -8.12
C ALA A 55 -16.52 -9.27 -8.02
N GLY A 56 -17.33 -8.57 -7.21
CA GLY A 56 -18.76 -8.85 -7.09
C GLY A 56 -19.51 -8.67 -8.40
N GLN A 57 -19.24 -7.58 -9.13
CA GLN A 57 -19.88 -7.31 -10.42
C GLN A 57 -19.48 -8.34 -11.49
N LEU A 58 -18.20 -8.72 -11.57
CA LEU A 58 -17.71 -9.71 -12.52
C LEU A 58 -18.35 -11.08 -12.25
N ALA A 59 -18.29 -11.56 -11.01
CA ALA A 59 -18.88 -12.84 -10.62
C ALA A 59 -20.39 -12.88 -10.89
N ALA A 60 -21.12 -11.83 -10.51
CA ALA A 60 -22.56 -11.75 -10.76
C ALA A 60 -22.90 -11.76 -12.26
N THR A 61 -22.12 -11.04 -13.07
CA THR A 61 -22.31 -11.00 -14.54
C THR A 61 -22.06 -12.37 -15.17
N MET A 62 -20.98 -13.04 -14.78
CA MET A 62 -20.62 -14.36 -15.32
C MET A 62 -21.62 -15.44 -14.89
N LEU A 63 -22.08 -15.41 -13.63
CA LEU A 63 -23.13 -16.30 -13.14
C LEU A 63 -24.44 -16.10 -13.91
N ALA A 64 -24.85 -14.85 -14.16
CA ALA A 64 -26.05 -14.55 -14.94
C ALA A 64 -25.97 -15.06 -16.38
N ASN A 65 -24.75 -15.13 -16.94
CA ASN A 65 -24.48 -15.67 -18.27
C ASN A 65 -24.28 -17.20 -18.29
N GLY A 66 -24.40 -17.88 -17.15
CA GLY A 66 -24.25 -19.33 -17.06
C GLY A 66 -22.80 -19.82 -17.22
N ALA A 67 -21.81 -18.98 -16.92
CA ALA A 67 -20.40 -19.40 -16.94
C ALA A 67 -20.13 -20.52 -15.93
N ALA A 68 -19.17 -21.39 -16.23
CA ALA A 68 -18.76 -22.44 -15.30
C ALA A 68 -18.00 -21.82 -14.11
N ALA A 69 -18.03 -22.49 -12.95
CA ALA A 69 -17.34 -22.02 -11.75
C ALA A 69 -15.83 -21.81 -11.97
N VAL A 70 -15.19 -22.71 -12.74
CA VAL A 70 -13.77 -22.59 -13.08
C VAL A 70 -13.47 -21.32 -13.89
N ASP A 71 -14.31 -20.98 -14.87
CA ASP A 71 -14.12 -19.78 -15.68
C ASP A 71 -14.28 -18.51 -14.82
N ILE A 72 -15.17 -18.55 -13.83
CA ILE A 72 -15.37 -17.44 -12.88
C ILE A 72 -14.14 -17.29 -11.98
N GLU A 73 -13.60 -18.38 -11.47
CA GLU A 73 -12.39 -18.37 -10.64
C GLU A 73 -11.18 -17.83 -11.40
N ASP A 74 -10.99 -18.28 -12.65
CA ASP A 74 -9.91 -17.80 -13.52
C ASP A 74 -10.05 -16.30 -13.79
N ALA A 75 -11.25 -15.84 -14.16
CA ALA A 75 -11.51 -14.42 -14.42
C ALA A 75 -11.32 -13.54 -13.17
N LEU A 76 -11.68 -14.04 -11.98
CA LEU A 76 -11.44 -13.32 -10.72
C LEU A 76 -9.93 -13.24 -10.39
N CYS A 77 -9.16 -14.29 -10.70
CA CYS A 77 -7.71 -14.27 -10.55
C CYS A 77 -7.06 -13.24 -11.48
N GLU A 78 -7.47 -13.21 -12.74
CA GLU A 78 -6.99 -12.22 -13.72
C GLU A 78 -7.37 -10.78 -13.30
N LEU A 79 -8.61 -10.56 -12.88
CA LEU A 79 -9.07 -9.26 -12.40
C LEU A 79 -8.21 -8.77 -11.23
N ARG A 80 -7.92 -9.64 -10.26
CA ARG A 80 -7.05 -9.30 -9.14
C ARG A 80 -5.66 -8.88 -9.61
N ALA A 81 -5.04 -9.65 -10.51
CA ALA A 81 -3.71 -9.30 -11.03
C ALA A 81 -3.69 -7.92 -11.70
N HIS A 82 -4.72 -7.58 -12.47
CA HIS A 82 -4.84 -6.27 -13.10
C HIS A 82 -5.04 -5.13 -12.10
N LEU A 83 -5.87 -5.33 -11.06
CA LEU A 83 -6.09 -4.32 -10.04
C LEU A 83 -4.87 -4.11 -9.16
N ASP A 84 -4.17 -5.18 -8.78
CA ASP A 84 -2.93 -5.12 -8.00
C ASP A 84 -1.87 -4.26 -8.72
N GLU A 85 -1.64 -4.52 -10.01
CA GLU A 85 -0.69 -3.74 -10.82
C GLU A 85 -1.14 -2.27 -10.96
N HIS A 86 -2.43 -2.02 -11.22
CA HIS A 86 -2.95 -0.66 -11.35
C HIS A 86 -2.77 0.16 -10.07
N PHE A 87 -3.12 -0.41 -8.91
CA PHE A 87 -2.97 0.28 -7.63
C PHE A 87 -1.52 0.39 -7.19
N LEU A 88 -0.66 -0.58 -7.52
CA LEU A 88 0.79 -0.46 -7.33
C LEU A 88 1.34 0.77 -8.07
N GLN A 89 1.03 0.92 -9.36
CA GLN A 89 1.46 2.08 -10.14
C GLN A 89 1.02 3.41 -9.53
N ARG A 90 -0.25 3.49 -9.07
CA ARG A 90 -0.77 4.71 -8.41
C ARG A 90 -0.09 5.00 -7.09
N LYS A 91 0.22 3.98 -6.28
CA LYS A 91 0.99 4.14 -5.04
C LYS A 91 2.40 4.64 -5.33
N LEU A 92 3.07 4.11 -6.35
CA LEU A 92 4.40 4.56 -6.77
C LEU A 92 4.39 6.03 -7.21
N VAL A 93 3.44 6.43 -8.07
CA VAL A 93 3.25 7.83 -8.48
C VAL A 93 3.08 8.74 -7.25
N ARG A 94 2.20 8.36 -6.33
CA ARG A 94 1.92 9.15 -5.11
C ARG A 94 3.15 9.32 -4.20
N LEU A 95 4.03 8.31 -4.16
CA LEU A 95 5.24 8.32 -3.32
C LEU A 95 6.42 9.04 -3.97
N TYR A 96 6.56 8.97 -5.29
CA TYR A 96 7.81 9.32 -5.97
C TYR A 96 7.72 10.43 -7.03
N GLU A 97 6.54 10.73 -7.59
CA GLU A 97 6.37 11.81 -8.58
C GLU A 97 6.04 13.16 -7.92
N ARG A 98 6.87 13.60 -6.96
CA ARG A 98 6.78 14.94 -6.33
C ARG A 98 7.71 15.94 -6.98
#